data_AF-A0A1X1Y0B1-F1
#
_entry.id   AF-A0A1X1Y0B1-F1
#
_cell.length_a   1.000
_cell.length_b   1.000
_cell.length_c   1.000
_cell.angle_alpha   90.00
_cell.angle_beta   90.00
_cell.angle_gamma   90.00
#
_symmetry.space_group_name_H-M   'P 1'
#
loop_
_entity.id
_entity.type
_entity.pdbx_description
1 polymer ?
#
loop_
_entity_poly.entity_id
_entity_poly.type
_entity_poly.pdbx_seq_one_letter_code
_entity_poly.pdbx_strand_id
1 'polypeptide(L)'
;MPEPLSVNTDAPFNAAHTVANHAVELHEELDRLRNGWENLSHSWIGVAASAYRPKWDQWHEGASKLTEMLKDSADKLARAAVLYESGDDDAAQALDSAGL
;
A
#
# COMPACT_ATOMS: atom_id res chain seq x y z
N MET A 1 20.02 -35.56 4.22
CA MET A 1 20.30 -34.13 4.39
C MET A 1 19.03 -33.37 4.00
N PRO A 2 18.54 -32.39 4.77
CA PRO A 2 17.48 -31.52 4.30
C PRO A 2 18.08 -30.51 3.31
N GLU A 3 17.41 -30.26 2.19
CA GLU A 3 17.79 -29.19 1.26
C GLU A 3 17.59 -27.82 1.94
N PRO A 4 18.56 -26.89 1.85
CA PRO A 4 18.36 -25.54 2.31
C PRO A 4 17.25 -24.90 1.45
N LEU A 5 16.12 -24.58 2.07
CA LEU A 5 15.03 -23.87 1.42
C LEU A 5 15.50 -22.43 1.17
N SER A 6 16.05 -22.16 -0.01
CA SER A 6 16.26 -20.80 -0.50
C SER A 6 14.88 -20.15 -0.68
N VAL A 7 14.45 -19.37 0.30
CA VAL A 7 13.21 -18.60 0.20
C VAL A 7 13.50 -17.40 -0.69
N ASN A 8 12.77 -17.30 -1.80
CA ASN A 8 12.88 -16.16 -2.71
C ASN A 8 12.27 -14.91 -2.04
N THR A 9 13.13 -14.04 -1.51
CA THR A 9 12.78 -12.76 -0.87
C THR A 9 12.46 -11.66 -1.89
N ASP A 10 12.89 -11.81 -3.14
CA ASP A 10 12.63 -10.84 -4.21
C ASP A 10 11.12 -10.73 -4.51
N ALA A 11 10.40 -11.85 -4.51
CA ALA A 11 8.96 -11.87 -4.80
C ALA A 11 8.12 -11.01 -3.83
N PRO A 12 8.20 -11.16 -2.50
CA PRO A 12 7.46 -10.32 -1.56
C PRO A 12 7.93 -8.86 -1.56
N PHE A 13 9.23 -8.59 -1.76
CA PHE A 13 9.73 -7.23 -1.88
C PHE A 13 9.17 -6.51 -3.12
N ASN A 14 9.22 -7.17 -4.28
CA ASN A 14 8.66 -6.63 -5.53
C ASN A 14 7.14 -6.42 -5.44
N ALA A 15 6.43 -7.33 -4.76
CA ALA A 15 5.00 -7.17 -4.51
C ALA A 15 4.73 -5.96 -3.59
N ALA A 16 5.48 -5.80 -2.50
CA ALA A 16 5.35 -4.65 -1.60
C ALA A 16 5.60 -3.32 -2.34
N HIS A 17 6.66 -3.27 -3.15
CA HIS A 17 6.99 -2.09 -3.94
C HIS A 17 5.91 -1.78 -4.99
N THR A 18 5.33 -2.80 -5.62
CA THR A 18 4.23 -2.63 -6.58
C THR A 18 2.97 -2.08 -5.89
N VAL A 19 2.62 -2.64 -4.72
CA VAL A 19 1.48 -2.15 -3.93
C VAL A 19 1.71 -0.73 -3.45
N ALA A 20 2.93 -0.38 -3.01
CA ALA A 20 3.29 0.98 -2.60
C ALA A 20 3.12 1.97 -3.76
N ASN A 21 3.61 1.62 -4.96
CA ASN A 21 3.47 2.46 -6.15
C ASN A 21 2.00 2.67 -6.51
N HIS A 22 1.20 1.60 -6.56
CA HIS A 22 -0.24 1.71 -6.83
C HIS A 22 -0.98 2.51 -5.76
N ALA A 23 -0.56 2.45 -4.50
CA ALA A 23 -1.17 3.25 -3.43
C ALA A 23 -0.91 4.75 -3.63
N VAL A 24 0.30 5.13 -4.07
CA VAL A 24 0.65 6.51 -4.41
C VAL A 24 -0.12 6.98 -5.64
N GLU A 25 -0.14 6.19 -6.71
CA GLU A 25 -0.89 6.52 -7.93
C GLU A 25 -2.39 6.69 -7.64
N LEU A 26 -2.98 5.78 -6.86
CA LEU A 26 -4.38 5.88 -6.45
C LEU A 26 -4.63 7.14 -5.62
N HIS A 27 -3.72 7.48 -4.70
CA HIS A 27 -3.83 8.71 -3.90
C HIS A 27 -3.88 9.96 -4.80
N GLU A 28 -2.98 10.04 -5.78
CA GLU A 28 -2.94 11.14 -6.74
C GLU A 28 -4.21 11.23 -7.59
N GLU A 29 -4.74 10.10 -8.06
CA GLU A 29 -6.00 10.07 -8.81
C GLU A 29 -7.19 10.50 -7.97
N LEU A 30 -7.26 10.07 -6.70
CA LEU A 30 -8.31 10.50 -5.78
C LEU A 30 -8.23 12.00 -5.50
N ASP A 31 -7.03 12.54 -5.38
CA ASP A 31 -6.80 13.97 -5.22
C ASP A 31 -7.21 14.76 -6.48
N ARG A 32 -6.93 14.23 -7.67
CA ARG A 32 -7.43 14.79 -8.94
C ARG A 32 -8.95 14.81 -8.99
N LEU A 33 -9.59 13.69 -8.64
CA LEU A 33 -11.06 13.57 -8.60
C LEU A 33 -11.68 14.53 -7.59
N ARG A 34 -11.09 14.67 -6.40
CA ARG A 34 -11.51 15.65 -5.39
C ARG A 34 -11.47 17.06 -5.94
N ASN A 35 -10.34 17.46 -6.52
CA ASN A 35 -10.20 18.80 -7.06
C ASN A 35 -11.20 19.05 -8.20
N GLY A 36 -11.45 18.05 -9.06
CA GLY A 36 -12.46 18.13 -10.11
C GLY A 36 -13.88 18.28 -9.55
N TRP A 37 -14.21 17.53 -8.50
CA TRP A 37 -15.49 17.63 -7.81
C TRP A 37 -15.69 18.99 -7.12
N GLU A 38 -14.69 19.50 -6.41
CA GLU A 38 -14.77 20.82 -5.78
C GLU A 38 -15.03 21.91 -6.82
N ASN A 39 -14.31 21.87 -7.95
CA ASN A 39 -14.53 22.81 -9.05
C ASN A 39 -15.95 22.72 -9.64
N LEU A 40 -16.46 21.50 -9.83
CA LEU A 40 -17.81 21.28 -10.38
C LEU A 40 -18.92 21.68 -9.39
N SER A 41 -18.74 21.32 -8.13
CA SER A 41 -19.75 21.48 -7.09
C SER A 41 -19.80 22.89 -6.51
N HIS A 42 -18.74 23.70 -6.65
CA HIS A 42 -18.65 25.05 -6.10
C HIS A 42 -19.80 25.97 -6.53
N SER A 43 -20.25 25.87 -7.78
CA SER A 43 -21.37 26.67 -8.32
C SER A 43 -22.68 25.89 -8.40
N TRP A 44 -22.66 24.59 -8.04
CA TRP A 44 -23.83 23.74 -8.15
C TRP A 44 -24.75 23.93 -6.94
N ILE A 45 -25.95 24.43 -7.19
CA ILE A 45 -26.98 24.68 -6.17
C ILE A 45 -28.29 23.94 -6.50
N GLY A 46 -29.15 23.79 -5.49
CA GLY A 46 -30.49 23.22 -5.63
C GLY A 46 -30.57 21.74 -5.23
N VAL A 47 -31.70 21.11 -5.55
CA VAL A 47 -32.07 19.75 -5.09
C VAL A 47 -31.02 18.71 -5.48
N ALA A 48 -30.43 18.83 -6.67
CA ALA A 48 -29.42 17.89 -7.12
C ALA A 48 -28.10 18.03 -6.34
N ALA A 49 -27.63 19.26 -6.07
CA ALA A 49 -26.45 19.49 -5.25
C ALA A 49 -26.60 18.90 -3.84
N SER A 50 -27.78 19.10 -3.21
CA SER A 50 -28.09 18.52 -1.90
C SER A 50 -28.18 16.99 -1.90
N ALA A 51 -28.60 16.38 -3.01
CA ALA A 51 -28.70 14.93 -3.13
C ALA A 51 -27.35 14.25 -3.37
N TYR A 52 -26.43 14.93 -4.08
CA TYR A 52 -25.12 14.36 -4.42
C TYR A 52 -24.03 14.62 -3.38
N ARG A 53 -24.06 15.74 -2.66
CA ARG A 53 -23.07 16.05 -1.60
C ARG A 53 -22.86 14.90 -0.59
N PRO A 54 -23.92 14.34 0.03
CA PRO A 54 -23.72 13.27 1.01
C PRO A 54 -23.14 11.98 0.40
N LYS A 55 -23.47 11.70 -0.87
CA LYS A 55 -22.94 10.53 -1.59
C LYS A 55 -21.46 10.72 -1.93
N TRP A 56 -21.10 11.94 -2.32
CA TRP A 56 -19.71 12.32 -2.54
C TRP A 56 -18.89 12.20 -1.26
N ASP A 57 -19.37 12.75 -0.15
CA ASP A 57 -18.66 12.73 1.14
C ASP A 57 -18.37 11.28 1.58
N GLN A 58 -19.39 10.40 1.49
CA GLN A 58 -19.23 8.98 1.82
C GLN A 58 -18.23 8.27 0.89
N TRP A 59 -18.29 8.54 -0.41
CA TRP A 59 -17.36 7.96 -1.36
C TRP A 59 -15.93 8.42 -1.09
N HIS A 60 -15.74 9.72 -0.84
CA HIS A 60 -14.44 10.31 -0.58
C HIS A 60 -13.82 9.75 0.71
N GLU A 61 -14.59 9.67 1.79
CA GLU A 61 -14.15 9.06 3.04
C GLU A 61 -13.71 7.60 2.86
N GLY A 62 -14.50 6.81 2.13
CA GLY A 62 -14.17 5.42 1.84
C GLY A 62 -12.89 5.27 1.02
N ALA A 63 -12.73 6.11 0.00
CA ALA A 63 -11.56 6.12 -0.86
C ALA A 63 -10.27 6.49 -0.08
N SER A 64 -10.34 7.50 0.79
CA SER A 64 -9.21 7.88 1.65
C SER A 64 -8.79 6.75 2.59
N LYS A 65 -9.76 6.05 3.22
CA LYS A 65 -9.47 4.90 4.09
C LYS A 65 -8.80 3.75 3.33
N LEU A 66 -9.27 3.46 2.11
CA LEU A 66 -8.69 2.41 1.28
C LEU A 66 -7.22 2.71 0.96
N THR A 67 -6.92 3.93 0.53
CA THR A 67 -5.53 4.35 0.25
C THR A 67 -4.62 4.25 1.47
N GLU A 68 -5.11 4.65 2.65
CA GLU A 68 -4.34 4.54 3.89
C GLU A 68 -4.05 3.08 4.26
N MET A 69 -5.04 2.19 4.12
CA MET A 69 -4.86 0.75 4.34
C MET A 69 -3.86 0.11 3.36
N LEU A 70 -3.89 0.51 2.08
CA LEU A 70 -2.93 0.01 1.09
C LEU A 70 -1.50 0.44 1.42
N LYS A 71 -1.32 1.71 1.84
CA LYS A 71 -0.02 2.23 2.26
C LYS A 71 0.51 1.49 3.49
N ASP A 72 -0.30 1.33 4.54
CA ASP A 72 0.09 0.60 5.75
C ASP A 72 0.42 -0.88 5.44
N SER A 73 -0.33 -1.51 4.54
CA SER A 73 -0.05 -2.88 4.10
C SER A 73 1.28 -2.98 3.35
N ALA A 74 1.59 -2.03 2.47
CA ALA A 74 2.86 -1.98 1.76
C ALA A 74 4.04 -1.78 2.73
N ASP A 75 3.90 -0.88 3.70
CA ASP A 75 4.92 -0.62 4.73
C ASP A 75 5.18 -1.88 5.59
N LYS A 76 4.12 -2.61 5.96
CA LYS A 76 4.24 -3.88 6.69
C LYS A 76 4.94 -4.96 5.88
N LEU A 77 4.59 -5.10 4.59
CA LEU A 77 5.24 -6.07 3.69
C LEU A 77 6.72 -5.74 3.48
N ALA A 78 7.07 -4.46 3.31
CA ALA A 78 8.46 -4.02 3.18
C ALA A 78 9.27 -4.32 4.46
N ARG A 79 8.72 -4.04 5.65
CA ARG A 79 9.37 -4.38 6.93
C ARG A 79 9.55 -5.88 7.11
N ALA A 80 8.54 -6.68 6.73
CA ALA A 80 8.63 -8.13 6.81
C ALA A 80 9.73 -8.66 5.89
N ALA A 81 9.86 -8.14 4.67
CA ALA A 81 10.93 -8.53 3.75
C ALA A 81 12.33 -8.26 4.33
N VAL A 82 12.55 -7.08 4.92
CA VAL A 82 13.83 -6.72 5.57
C VAL A 82 14.16 -7.65 6.75
N LEU A 83 13.17 -8.01 7.57
CA LEU A 83 13.38 -8.90 8.72
C LEU A 83 13.69 -10.35 8.28
N TYR A 84 13.13 -10.79 7.15
CA TYR A 84 13.47 -12.10 6.59
C TYR A 84 14.89 -12.13 6.04
N GLU A 85 15.34 -11.08 5.34
CA GLU A 85 16.70 -10.97 4.82
C GLU A 85 17.73 -10.95 5.97
N SER A 86 17.51 -10.15 7.02
CA SER A 86 18.43 -10.12 8.16
C SER A 86 18.46 -11.44 8.94
N GLY A 87 17.31 -12.10 9.08
CA GLY A 87 17.22 -13.39 9.78
C GLY A 87 17.90 -14.52 9.02
N ASP A 88 17.91 -14.47 7.69
CA ASP A 88 18.62 -15.45 6.85
C ASP A 88 20.13 -15.21 6.89
N ASP A 89 20.59 -13.96 6.85
CA ASP A 89 22.00 -13.60 7.01
C ASP A 89 22.57 -14.04 8.37
N ASP A 90 21.84 -13.80 9.46
CA ASP A 90 22.23 -14.22 10.80
C ASP A 90 22.26 -15.75 10.93
N ALA A 91 21.31 -16.45 10.31
CA ALA A 91 21.27 -17.91 10.29
C ALA A 91 22.40 -18.50 9.44
N ALA A 92 22.70 -17.92 8.28
CA ALA A 92 23.79 -18.32 7.40
C ALA A 92 25.16 -18.11 8.07
N GLN A 93 25.36 -16.97 8.75
CA GLN A 93 26.58 -16.72 9.53
C GLN A 93 26.70 -17.66 10.73
N ALA A 94 25.59 -17.98 11.40
CA ALA A 94 25.58 -18.95 12.50
C ALA A 94 25.94 -20.37 12.02
N LEU A 95 25.51 -20.75 10.81
CA LEU A 95 25.87 -22.04 10.20
C LEU A 95 27.34 -22.08 9.76
N ASP A 96 27.84 -21.01 9.12
CA ASP A 96 29.24 -20.89 8.71
C ASP A 96 30.19 -20.89 9.91
N SER A 97 29.83 -20.18 10.98
CA SER A 97 30.59 -20.19 12.24
C SER A 97 30.44 -21.49 13.06
N ALA A 98 29.38 -22.26 12.84
CA ALA A 98 29.20 -23.60 13.43
C ALA A 98 29.91 -24.72 12.65
N GLY A 99 30.48 -24.45 11.48
CA GLY A 99 31.34 -25.38 10.73
C GLY A 99 30.60 -26.57 10.14
N LEU A 100 29.45 -26.34 9.50
CA LEU A 100 28.79 -27.29 8.58
C LEU A 100 29.04 -26.90 7.13
#